data_AF-A0A8S0G1W4-F1
#
_entry.id   AF-A0A8S0G1W4-F1
#
_cell.length_a   1.000
_cell.length_b   1.000
_cell.length_c   1.000
_cell.angle_alpha   90.00
_cell.angle_beta   90.00
_cell.angle_gamma   90.00
#
_symmetry.space_group_name_H-M   'P 1'
#
loop_
_entity.id
_entity.type
_entity.pdbx_description
1 polymer ?
#
loop_
_entity_poly.entity_id
_entity_poly.type
_entity_poly.pdbx_seq_one_letter_code
_entity_poly.pdbx_strand_id
1 'polypeptide(L)'
;MHSYNGAYTSRLFRLLKMSGINFVANPLVNIHLQGRFDTYPKRRGITRVKEMLESGINVCFGHDDVFDPWYPLGTANMLQVLHMGLHVCQLMGYGQINDGLNLITHHSARTLNLQDYGIAAGNSANLIILPAENGFDALRRQVPVRYSVRGGKVIASTKPAQTTQLAAYIWSSQKPSITNGNRLGYRERSLCRMRREHLIRPT
;
A
#
# COMPACT_ATOMS: atom_id res chain seq x y z
N MET A 1 1.29 8.21 -20.14
CA MET A 1 2.61 7.95 -20.77
C MET A 1 3.00 6.47 -20.90
N HIS A 2 2.25 5.52 -20.32
CA HIS A 2 2.57 4.08 -20.39
C HIS A 2 2.75 3.56 -21.82
N SER A 3 1.95 4.05 -22.75
CA SER A 3 1.85 3.52 -24.13
C SER A 3 2.78 4.21 -25.12
N TYR A 4 3.68 5.06 -24.65
CA TYR A 4 4.68 5.72 -25.50
C TYR A 4 5.87 4.79 -25.73
N ASN A 5 6.41 4.83 -26.95
CA ASN A 5 7.64 4.10 -27.27
C ASN A 5 8.81 4.62 -26.42
N GLY A 6 9.79 3.74 -26.15
CA GLY A 6 10.88 4.02 -25.23
C GLY A 6 11.77 5.20 -25.66
N ALA A 7 12.05 5.34 -26.95
CA ALA A 7 12.90 6.42 -27.47
C ALA A 7 12.26 7.80 -27.27
N TYR A 8 10.96 7.92 -27.57
CA TYR A 8 10.21 9.15 -27.33
C TYR A 8 10.14 9.47 -25.83
N THR A 9 9.84 8.49 -24.98
CA THR A 9 9.82 8.69 -23.54
C THR A 9 11.17 9.17 -23.01
N SER A 10 12.29 8.58 -23.44
CA SER A 10 13.62 9.00 -23.01
C SER A 10 13.89 10.47 -23.35
N ARG A 11 13.58 10.89 -24.59
CA ARG A 11 13.70 12.29 -25.00
C ARG A 11 12.77 13.21 -24.20
N LEU A 12 11.53 12.77 -23.96
CA LEU A 12 10.54 13.53 -23.20
C LEU A 12 10.97 13.72 -21.73
N PHE A 13 11.52 12.69 -21.10
CA PHE A 13 11.94 12.73 -19.68
C PHE A 13 12.97 13.83 -19.40
N ARG A 14 13.86 14.11 -20.37
CA ARG A 14 14.78 15.27 -20.28
C ARG A 14 14.00 16.57 -20.07
N LEU A 15 12.97 16.81 -20.89
CA LEU A 15 12.13 18.01 -20.77
C LEU A 15 11.34 18.02 -19.46
N LEU A 16 10.76 16.89 -19.07
CA LEU A 16 9.98 16.78 -17.83
C LEU A 16 10.81 17.09 -16.59
N LYS A 17 12.07 16.63 -16.57
CA LYS A 17 13.00 16.93 -15.49
C LYS A 17 13.37 18.41 -15.47
N MET A 18 13.66 19.00 -16.63
CA MET A 18 14.04 20.41 -16.76
C MET A 18 12.90 21.36 -16.37
N SER A 19 11.65 21.02 -16.69
CA SER A 19 10.51 21.89 -16.41
C SER A 19 10.14 21.94 -14.93
N GLY A 20 10.53 20.94 -14.14
CA GLY A 20 10.24 20.89 -12.70
C GLY A 20 8.76 20.71 -12.35
N ILE A 21 7.92 20.35 -13.33
CA ILE A 21 6.49 20.13 -13.11
C ILE A 21 6.22 18.87 -12.28
N ASN A 22 5.03 18.78 -11.72
CA ASN A 22 4.59 17.67 -10.88
C ASN A 22 3.66 16.73 -11.63
N PHE A 23 3.67 15.46 -11.26
CA PHE A 23 2.79 14.43 -11.85
C PHE A 23 1.91 13.79 -10.77
N VAL A 24 0.66 13.54 -11.13
CA VAL A 24 -0.28 12.76 -10.32
C VAL A 24 -0.66 11.51 -11.11
N ALA A 25 -0.55 10.34 -10.47
CA ALA A 25 -1.11 9.10 -10.97
C ALA A 25 -2.28 8.69 -10.06
N ASN A 26 -3.32 8.08 -10.62
CA ASN A 26 -4.52 7.71 -9.86
C ASN A 26 -4.74 6.19 -9.99
N PRO A 27 -3.98 5.36 -9.24
CA PRO A 27 -3.86 3.93 -9.53
C PRO A 27 -5.19 3.17 -9.57
N LEU A 28 -6.10 3.47 -8.64
CA LEU A 28 -7.39 2.80 -8.52
C LEU A 28 -8.26 3.00 -9.77
N VAL A 29 -8.36 4.24 -10.23
CA VAL A 29 -9.17 4.61 -11.40
C VAL A 29 -8.45 4.30 -12.70
N ASN A 30 -7.13 4.50 -12.76
CA ASN A 30 -6.34 4.19 -13.95
C ASN A 30 -6.41 2.69 -14.31
N ILE A 31 -6.29 1.78 -13.33
CA ILE A 31 -6.39 0.34 -13.62
C ILE A 31 -7.82 -0.09 -14.00
N HIS A 32 -8.84 0.66 -13.56
CA HIS A 32 -10.24 0.41 -13.87
C HIS A 32 -10.66 0.88 -15.26
N LEU A 33 -10.27 2.09 -15.64
CA LEU A 33 -10.72 2.76 -16.87
C LEU A 33 -9.78 2.54 -18.07
N GLN A 34 -8.49 2.33 -17.83
CA GLN A 34 -7.54 2.14 -18.92
C GLN A 34 -7.51 0.69 -19.42
N GLY A 35 -7.07 0.50 -20.66
CA GLY A 35 -7.03 -0.83 -21.29
C GLY A 35 -8.40 -1.42 -21.64
N ARG A 36 -9.48 -0.62 -21.55
CA ARG A 36 -10.85 -1.02 -21.93
C ARG A 36 -11.02 -1.30 -23.43
N PHE A 37 -10.21 -0.65 -24.26
CA PHE A 37 -10.17 -0.86 -25.71
C PHE A 37 -9.16 -1.93 -26.17
N ASP A 38 -8.34 -2.47 -25.25
CA ASP A 38 -7.46 -3.60 -25.56
C ASP A 38 -8.25 -4.92 -25.44
N THR A 39 -7.93 -5.90 -26.29
CA THR A 39 -8.34 -7.29 -26.10
C THR A 39 -7.39 -8.01 -25.12
N TYR A 40 -6.48 -8.84 -25.64
CA TYR A 40 -5.40 -9.48 -24.92
C TYR A 40 -4.11 -9.47 -25.75
N PRO A 41 -2.96 -9.12 -25.16
CA PRO A 41 -2.74 -8.74 -23.75
C PRO A 41 -3.33 -7.35 -23.40
N LYS A 42 -3.81 -7.19 -22.15
CA LYS A 42 -4.38 -5.93 -21.65
C LYS A 42 -3.33 -5.11 -20.90
N ARG A 43 -3.15 -3.85 -21.29
CA ARG A 43 -2.18 -2.96 -20.64
C ARG A 43 -2.67 -2.54 -19.25
N ARG A 44 -1.74 -2.18 -18.37
CA ARG A 44 -2.06 -1.62 -17.04
C ARG A 44 -2.58 -0.19 -17.12
N GLY A 45 -1.96 0.63 -17.98
CA GLY A 45 -2.42 1.98 -18.27
C GLY A 45 -2.04 3.07 -17.24
N ILE A 46 -1.21 2.75 -16.25
CA ILE A 46 -0.70 3.71 -15.26
C ILE A 46 0.54 4.40 -15.84
N THR A 47 0.74 5.69 -15.56
CA THR A 47 1.95 6.42 -16.01
C THR A 47 3.25 5.81 -15.48
N ARG A 48 4.40 6.29 -15.97
CA ARG A 48 5.74 5.76 -15.70
C ARG A 48 6.30 6.18 -14.33
N VAL A 49 5.57 5.81 -13.26
CA VAL A 49 5.85 6.27 -11.88
C VAL A 49 7.23 5.81 -11.41
N LYS A 50 7.59 4.55 -11.68
CA LYS A 50 8.90 4.02 -11.30
C LYS A 50 10.03 4.81 -11.95
N GLU A 51 9.95 5.02 -13.27
CA GLU A 51 10.99 5.76 -13.99
C GLU A 51 11.05 7.22 -13.55
N MET A 52 9.91 7.83 -13.20
CA MET A 52 9.88 9.20 -12.64
C MET A 52 10.63 9.28 -11.32
N LEU A 53 10.38 8.34 -10.40
CA LEU A 53 11.09 8.27 -9.12
C LEU A 53 12.60 8.11 -9.34
N GLU A 54 13.00 7.17 -10.19
CA GLU A 54 14.41 6.93 -10.54
C GLU A 54 15.08 8.15 -11.21
N SER A 55 14.29 8.96 -11.93
CA SER A 55 14.77 10.21 -12.56
C SER A 55 14.68 11.43 -11.62
N GLY A 56 14.20 11.27 -10.39
CA GLY A 56 13.93 12.36 -9.44
C GLY A 56 12.92 13.39 -9.95
N ILE A 57 11.93 12.95 -10.73
CA ILE A 57 10.77 13.75 -11.13
C ILE A 57 9.70 13.59 -10.05
N ASN A 58 9.10 14.70 -9.59
CA ASN A 58 8.08 14.62 -8.56
C ASN A 58 6.81 13.94 -9.10
N VAL A 59 6.42 12.85 -8.46
CA VAL A 59 5.21 12.09 -8.78
C VAL A 59 4.50 11.67 -7.50
N CYS A 60 3.18 11.79 -7.46
CA CYS A 60 2.38 11.40 -6.31
C CYS A 60 1.12 10.63 -6.73
N PHE A 61 0.41 10.08 -5.74
CA PHE A 61 -0.84 9.35 -5.94
C PHE A 61 -2.07 10.12 -5.47
N GLY A 62 -3.09 10.15 -6.31
CA GLY A 62 -4.44 10.60 -5.98
C GLY A 62 -5.44 9.44 -6.00
N HIS A 63 -6.57 9.62 -5.32
CA HIS A 63 -7.67 8.66 -5.38
C HIS A 63 -8.49 8.80 -6.68
N ASP A 64 -8.48 9.99 -7.31
CA ASP A 64 -9.42 10.45 -8.34
C ASP A 64 -10.84 10.56 -7.79
N ASP A 65 -11.56 9.44 -7.76
CA ASP A 65 -13.01 9.36 -7.65
C ASP A 65 -13.36 8.51 -6.43
N VAL A 66 -14.36 8.95 -5.66
CA VAL A 66 -14.86 8.22 -4.48
C VAL A 66 -16.37 8.10 -4.58
N PHE A 67 -16.81 6.88 -4.88
CA PHE A 67 -18.22 6.51 -4.99
C PHE A 67 -19.03 7.42 -5.92
N ASP A 68 -18.61 7.46 -7.19
CA ASP A 68 -19.23 8.26 -8.25
C ASP A 68 -19.41 7.43 -9.54
N PRO A 69 -19.91 8.02 -10.66
CA PRO A 69 -20.13 7.30 -11.91
C PRO A 69 -18.88 6.67 -12.55
N TRP A 70 -17.67 7.18 -12.26
CA TRP A 70 -16.42 6.68 -12.83
C TRP A 70 -15.75 5.65 -11.92
N TYR A 71 -15.97 5.70 -10.61
CA TYR A 71 -15.47 4.71 -9.67
C TYR A 71 -16.47 4.42 -8.53
N PRO A 72 -17.13 3.24 -8.54
CA PRO A 72 -18.19 2.92 -7.58
C PRO A 72 -17.67 2.44 -6.21
N LEU A 73 -16.35 2.43 -5.98
CA LEU A 73 -15.74 2.02 -4.71
C LEU A 73 -15.08 3.22 -4.02
N GLY A 74 -14.34 2.94 -2.95
CA GLY A 74 -13.48 3.91 -2.28
C GLY A 74 -14.00 4.35 -0.93
N THR A 75 -13.07 4.52 0.00
CA THR A 75 -13.30 5.08 1.35
C THR A 75 -12.36 6.26 1.61
N ALA A 76 -11.85 6.89 0.54
CA ALA A 76 -10.85 7.95 0.59
C ALA A 76 -9.58 7.58 1.39
N ASN A 77 -9.18 6.30 1.37
CA ASN A 77 -8.02 5.80 2.12
C ASN A 77 -6.74 5.82 1.27
N MET A 78 -5.82 6.73 1.57
CA MET A 78 -4.57 6.88 0.81
C MET A 78 -3.63 5.67 0.89
N LEU A 79 -3.65 4.88 1.98
CA LEU A 79 -2.87 3.63 2.01
C LEU A 79 -3.41 2.61 1.01
N GLN A 80 -4.72 2.59 0.75
CA GLN A 80 -5.33 1.73 -0.28
C GLN A 80 -4.93 2.16 -1.69
N VAL A 81 -4.90 3.47 -1.94
CA VAL A 81 -4.41 4.04 -3.20
C VAL A 81 -2.94 3.66 -3.42
N LEU A 82 -2.11 3.87 -2.40
CA LEU A 82 -0.69 3.53 -2.42
C LEU A 82 -0.49 2.03 -2.68
N HIS A 83 -1.24 1.18 -1.98
CA HIS A 83 -1.18 -0.27 -2.15
C HIS A 83 -1.40 -0.66 -3.62
N MET A 84 -2.47 -0.17 -4.25
CA MET A 84 -2.73 -0.43 -5.67
C MET A 84 -1.59 0.11 -6.56
N GLY A 85 -1.15 1.34 -6.29
CA GLY A 85 -0.05 1.98 -7.03
C GLY A 85 1.23 1.17 -7.03
N LEU A 86 1.67 0.70 -5.86
CA LEU A 86 2.91 -0.08 -5.72
C LEU A 86 2.83 -1.41 -6.50
N HIS A 87 1.70 -2.12 -6.41
CA HIS A 87 1.49 -3.36 -7.13
C HIS A 87 1.53 -3.14 -8.65
N VAL A 88 0.72 -2.20 -9.15
CA VAL A 88 0.56 -1.98 -10.59
C VAL A 88 1.80 -1.34 -11.21
N CYS A 89 2.57 -0.55 -10.46
CA CYS A 89 3.85 0.02 -10.90
C CYS A 89 5.06 -0.90 -10.62
N GLN A 90 4.85 -2.07 -10.02
CA GLN A 90 5.91 -3.00 -9.61
C GLN A 90 6.98 -2.34 -8.71
N LEU A 91 6.56 -1.46 -7.81
CA LEU A 91 7.41 -0.86 -6.78
C LEU A 91 7.39 -1.76 -5.53
N MET A 92 7.86 -3.00 -5.69
CA MET A 92 7.71 -4.08 -4.71
C MET A 92 9.01 -4.43 -3.98
N GLY A 93 10.12 -3.74 -4.27
CA GLY A 93 11.32 -3.83 -3.44
C GLY A 93 11.06 -3.30 -2.03
N TYR A 94 11.73 -3.84 -1.02
CA TYR A 94 11.51 -3.44 0.38
C TYR A 94 11.59 -1.93 0.59
N GLY A 95 12.67 -1.30 0.09
CA GLY A 95 12.83 0.16 0.14
C GLY A 95 11.74 0.91 -0.65
N GLN A 96 11.36 0.42 -1.83
CA GLN A 96 10.30 1.04 -2.65
C GLN A 96 8.95 1.05 -1.93
N ILE A 97 8.61 -0.03 -1.23
CA ILE A 97 7.38 -0.11 -0.45
C ILE A 97 7.49 0.81 0.78
N ASN A 98 8.62 0.76 1.50
CA ASN A 98 8.82 1.58 2.68
C ASN A 98 8.76 3.08 2.38
N ASP A 99 9.42 3.50 1.31
CA ASP A 99 9.46 4.90 0.87
C ASP A 99 8.15 5.32 0.19
N GLY A 100 7.28 4.36 -0.14
CA GLY A 100 5.99 4.58 -0.78
C GLY A 100 5.10 5.62 -0.09
N LEU A 101 5.23 5.82 1.22
CA LEU A 101 4.52 6.90 1.93
C LEU A 101 4.78 8.29 1.31
N ASN A 102 5.95 8.52 0.73
CA ASN A 102 6.30 9.80 0.09
C ASN A 102 5.34 10.14 -1.06
N LEU A 103 4.85 9.12 -1.79
CA LEU A 103 3.90 9.27 -2.89
C LEU A 103 2.52 9.78 -2.44
N ILE A 104 2.19 9.69 -1.15
CA ILE A 104 0.92 10.17 -0.57
C ILE A 104 1.11 11.24 0.52
N THR A 105 2.35 11.68 0.77
CA THR A 105 2.68 12.75 1.72
C THR A 105 3.49 13.84 1.04
N HIS A 106 4.82 13.78 1.07
CA HIS A 106 5.72 14.85 0.66
C HIS A 106 5.62 15.19 -0.84
N HIS A 107 5.50 14.17 -1.71
CA HIS A 107 5.37 14.43 -3.14
C HIS A 107 4.04 15.11 -3.46
N SER A 108 2.95 14.72 -2.77
CA SER A 108 1.65 15.37 -2.89
C SER A 108 1.68 16.81 -2.36
N ALA A 109 2.31 17.04 -1.21
CA ALA A 109 2.46 18.38 -0.66
C ALA A 109 3.22 19.32 -1.60
N ARG A 110 4.29 18.81 -2.25
CA ARG A 110 5.00 19.52 -3.31
C ARG A 110 4.11 19.80 -4.51
N THR A 111 3.30 18.84 -4.95
CA THR A 111 2.35 19.03 -6.06
C THR A 111 1.35 20.15 -5.78
N LEU A 112 0.86 20.24 -4.54
CA LEU A 112 -0.05 21.30 -4.09
C LEU A 112 0.66 22.62 -3.74
N ASN A 113 1.99 22.69 -3.86
CA ASN A 113 2.81 23.84 -3.49
C ASN A 113 2.53 24.33 -2.06
N LEU A 114 2.40 23.39 -1.11
CA LEU A 114 2.18 23.73 0.30
C LEU A 114 3.45 24.36 0.90
N GLN A 115 3.29 25.52 1.53
CA GLN A 115 4.40 26.26 2.14
C GLN A 115 4.68 25.81 3.59
N ASP A 116 3.67 25.29 4.28
CA ASP A 116 3.73 24.82 5.67
C ASP A 116 3.30 23.34 5.73
N TYR A 117 4.26 22.44 5.48
CA TYR A 117 4.05 20.99 5.50
C TYR A 117 5.32 20.24 5.89
N GLY A 118 5.17 19.24 6.75
CA GLY A 118 6.27 18.38 7.21
C GLY A 118 6.60 18.57 8.68
N ILE A 119 7.30 17.59 9.26
CA ILE A 119 7.68 17.60 10.67
C ILE A 119 9.02 18.32 10.81
N ALA A 120 8.96 19.64 10.95
CA ALA A 120 10.11 20.52 11.13
C ALA A 120 9.77 21.65 12.10
N ALA A 121 10.77 22.16 12.83
CA ALA A 121 10.58 23.30 13.71
C ALA A 121 10.14 24.53 12.89
N GLY A 122 9.14 25.26 13.41
CA GLY A 122 8.55 26.43 12.74
C GLY A 122 7.28 26.12 11.94
N ASN A 123 7.05 24.87 11.52
CA ASN A 123 5.81 24.48 10.86
C ASN A 123 4.64 24.40 11.85
N SER A 124 3.42 24.50 11.32
CA SER A 124 2.21 24.18 12.08
C SER A 124 2.26 22.74 12.60
N ALA A 125 1.76 22.51 13.81
CA ALA A 125 1.64 21.17 14.41
C ALA A 125 0.50 20.36 13.76
N ASN A 126 0.70 20.00 12.49
CA ASN A 126 -0.19 19.20 11.65
C ASN A 126 0.49 17.86 11.37
N LEU A 127 0.01 16.79 11.99
CA LEU A 127 0.61 15.47 11.88
C LEU A 127 -0.41 14.35 12.08
N ILE A 128 -0.05 13.15 11.64
CA ILE A 128 -0.80 11.94 11.91
C ILE A 128 0.10 10.91 12.57
N ILE A 129 -0.50 10.06 13.40
CA ILE A 129 0.17 8.91 14.01
C ILE A 129 -0.44 7.65 13.41
N LEU A 130 0.39 6.82 12.80
CA LEU A 130 0.01 5.49 12.33
C LEU A 130 0.51 4.45 13.35
N PRO A 131 -0.30 3.44 13.73
CA PRO A 131 0.12 2.40 14.65
C PRO A 131 0.97 1.34 13.91
N ALA A 132 2.11 1.76 13.36
CA ALA A 132 3.06 0.98 12.60
C ALA A 132 4.48 1.52 12.77
N GLU A 133 5.48 0.65 12.63
CA GLU A 133 6.88 1.00 12.88
C GLU A 133 7.52 1.77 11.72
N ASN A 134 7.06 1.51 10.49
CA ASN A 134 7.61 2.08 9.27
C ASN A 134 6.59 2.03 8.12
N GLY A 135 6.93 2.60 6.96
CA GLY A 135 6.04 2.69 5.81
C GLY A 135 5.68 1.31 5.25
N PHE A 136 6.61 0.37 5.28
CA PHE A 136 6.37 -1.00 4.85
C PHE A 136 5.28 -1.67 5.69
N ASP A 137 5.40 -1.58 7.01
CA ASP A 137 4.44 -2.18 7.94
C ASP A 137 3.07 -1.48 7.91
N ALA A 138 3.07 -0.15 7.81
CA ALA A 138 1.84 0.65 7.66
C ALA A 138 1.04 0.23 6.43
N LEU A 139 1.72 0.10 5.28
CA LEU A 139 1.12 -0.34 4.02
C LEU A 139 0.64 -1.78 4.12
N ARG A 140 1.53 -2.71 4.50
CA ARG A 140 1.23 -4.16 4.55
C ARG A 140 -0.01 -4.47 5.38
N ARG A 141 -0.18 -3.82 6.53
CA ARG A 141 -1.31 -4.05 7.44
C ARG A 141 -2.51 -3.14 7.17
N GLN A 142 -2.40 -2.20 6.24
CA GLN A 142 -3.44 -1.20 5.94
C GLN A 142 -3.95 -0.52 7.22
N VAL A 143 -3.01 -0.02 8.03
CA VAL A 143 -3.34 0.50 9.37
C VAL A 143 -4.24 1.73 9.31
N PRO A 144 -5.18 1.90 10.28
CA PRO A 144 -5.93 3.14 10.39
C PRO A 144 -5.05 4.26 10.93
N VAL A 145 -5.47 5.52 10.73
CA VAL A 145 -4.86 6.67 11.41
C VAL A 145 -5.24 6.61 12.90
N ARG A 146 -4.24 6.42 13.78
CA ARG A 146 -4.48 6.33 15.23
C ARG A 146 -4.90 7.67 15.81
N TYR A 147 -4.21 8.73 15.40
CA TYR A 147 -4.50 10.12 15.75
C TYR A 147 -4.21 11.04 14.56
N SER A 148 -5.09 12.02 14.36
CA SER A 148 -4.86 13.17 13.49
C SER A 148 -4.82 14.43 14.33
N VAL A 149 -3.75 15.20 14.21
CA VAL A 149 -3.50 16.43 14.94
C VAL A 149 -3.42 17.57 13.93
N ARG A 150 -4.12 18.66 14.20
CA ARG A 150 -4.09 19.88 13.38
C ARG A 150 -4.02 21.10 14.30
N GLY A 151 -3.06 22.00 14.06
CA GLY A 151 -2.79 23.15 14.91
C GLY A 151 -2.54 22.77 16.38
N GLY A 152 -1.88 21.63 16.62
CA GLY A 152 -1.58 21.12 17.96
C GLY A 152 -2.78 20.50 18.71
N LYS A 153 -3.94 20.35 18.06
CA LYS A 153 -5.14 19.74 18.65
C LYS A 153 -5.49 18.44 17.95
N VAL A 154 -5.85 17.40 18.71
CA VAL A 154 -6.36 16.13 18.15
C VAL A 154 -7.75 16.39 17.55
N ILE A 155 -7.90 16.13 16.25
CA ILE A 155 -9.16 16.33 15.51
C ILE A 155 -9.83 15.01 15.09
N ALA A 156 -9.09 13.92 15.06
CA ALA A 156 -9.63 12.59 14.80
C ALA A 156 -8.81 11.51 15.52
N SER A 157 -9.47 10.40 15.86
CA SER A 157 -8.81 9.22 16.39
C SER A 157 -9.54 7.95 15.98
N THR A 158 -8.81 6.86 15.82
CA THR A 158 -9.39 5.53 15.56
C THR A 158 -8.89 4.56 16.61
N LYS A 159 -9.80 3.87 17.30
CA LYS A 159 -9.46 2.71 18.11
C LYS A 159 -9.23 1.52 17.17
N PRO A 160 -8.03 0.90 17.14
CA PRO A 160 -7.79 -0.27 16.30
C PRO A 160 -8.80 -1.39 16.59
N ALA A 161 -9.09 -2.20 15.58
CA ALA A 161 -9.99 -3.34 15.73
C ALA A 161 -9.51 -4.27 16.85
N GLN A 162 -10.46 -4.77 17.64
CA GLN A 162 -10.22 -5.78 18.66
C GLN A 162 -10.94 -7.04 18.24
N THR A 163 -10.21 -8.14 18.12
CA THR A 163 -10.78 -9.44 17.79
C THR A 163 -10.75 -10.30 19.04
N THR A 164 -11.91 -10.69 19.54
CA THR A 164 -12.05 -11.65 20.64
C THR A 164 -12.22 -13.03 20.04
N GLN A 165 -11.32 -13.97 20.37
CA GLN A 165 -11.49 -15.37 20.00
C GLN A 165 -12.48 -16.01 20.98
N LEU A 166 -13.71 -16.24 20.52
CA LEU A 166 -14.74 -16.93 21.29
C LEU A 166 -14.61 -18.44 21.03
N ALA A 167 -13.97 -19.14 21.98
CA ALA A 167 -13.64 -20.58 21.97
C ALA A 167 -12.66 -21.05 20.87
N ALA A 168 -11.72 -21.93 21.27
CA ALA A 168 -10.83 -22.59 20.32
C ALA A 168 -11.64 -23.67 19.58
N TYR A 169 -12.08 -23.40 18.36
CA TYR A 169 -12.29 -24.47 17.40
C TYR A 169 -10.93 -25.13 17.17
N ILE A 170 -10.63 -26.16 17.96
CA ILE A 170 -9.61 -27.13 17.59
C ILE A 170 -10.15 -27.72 16.29
N TRP A 171 -9.50 -27.40 15.17
CA TRP A 171 -9.63 -28.20 13.96
C TRP A 171 -9.17 -29.61 14.34
N SER A 172 -10.11 -30.45 14.79
CA SER A 172 -9.80 -31.86 14.97
C SER A 172 -9.61 -32.38 13.56
N SER A 173 -8.35 -32.60 13.18
CA SER A 173 -8.04 -33.49 12.08
C SER A 173 -8.60 -34.85 12.47
N GLN A 174 -9.87 -35.13 12.13
CA GLN A 174 -10.35 -36.50 12.04
C GLN A 174 -9.44 -37.17 11.01
N LYS A 175 -8.46 -37.93 11.49
CA LYS A 175 -7.76 -38.87 10.63
C LYS A 175 -8.83 -39.83 10.12
N PRO A 176 -9.02 -40.00 8.80
CA PRO A 176 -9.86 -41.08 8.31
C PRO A 176 -9.26 -42.38 8.81
N SER A 177 -10.06 -43.19 9.50
CA SER A 177 -9.71 -44.57 9.83
C SER A 177 -9.62 -45.35 8.52
N ILE A 178 -8.41 -45.51 7.99
CA ILE A 178 -8.15 -46.47 6.92
C ILE A 178 -8.22 -47.85 7.57
N THR A 179 -9.35 -48.52 7.42
CA THR A 179 -9.45 -49.97 7.57
C THR A 179 -8.84 -50.63 6.33
N ASN A 180 -8.10 -51.70 6.60
CA ASN A 180 -7.56 -52.71 5.68
C ASN A 180 -6.27 -52.40 4.90
N GLY A 181 -5.21 -53.05 5.36
CA GLY A 181 -4.39 -53.95 4.53
C GLY A 181 -3.84 -53.39 3.22
N ASN A 182 -2.73 -52.65 3.30
CA ASN A 182 -1.48 -52.98 2.60
C ASN A 182 -0.43 -51.90 2.85
N ARG A 183 0.80 -52.35 3.13
CA ARG A 183 1.98 -51.49 3.24
C ARG A 183 2.25 -50.82 1.90
N LEU A 184 2.39 -49.51 1.88
CA LEU A 184 3.33 -48.78 1.02
C LEU A 184 3.59 -47.41 1.66
N GLY A 185 4.86 -47.19 2.01
CA GLY A 185 5.30 -46.03 2.78
C GLY A 185 5.32 -44.76 1.95
N TYR A 186 4.75 -43.69 2.50
CA TYR A 186 5.09 -42.31 2.17
C TYR A 186 5.27 -41.54 3.49
N ARG A 187 6.46 -40.96 3.66
CA ARG A 187 6.83 -40.11 4.80
C ARG A 187 6.22 -38.72 4.62
N GLU A 188 5.20 -38.37 5.40
CA GLU A 188 4.82 -36.97 5.61
C GLU A 188 5.71 -36.35 6.69
N ARG A 189 6.46 -35.31 6.32
CA ARG A 189 7.20 -34.46 7.27
C ARG A 189 6.22 -33.45 7.86
N SER A 190 5.90 -33.62 9.14
CA SER A 190 5.19 -32.65 9.95
C SER A 190 6.10 -31.47 10.31
N LEU A 191 5.83 -30.30 9.74
CA LEU A 191 6.46 -29.02 10.11
C LEU A 191 5.37 -27.99 10.40
N CYS A 192 4.77 -28.10 11.59
CA CYS A 192 4.30 -26.93 12.33
C CYS A 192 4.09 -27.33 13.81
N ARG A 193 5.15 -27.20 14.61
CA ARG A 193 5.08 -27.35 16.07
C ARG A 193 5.56 -26.04 16.69
N MET A 194 4.66 -25.05 16.79
CA MET A 194 4.89 -23.90 17.67
C MET A 194 4.80 -24.38 19.11
N ARG A 195 5.95 -24.49 19.79
CA ARG A 195 6.04 -24.67 21.24
C ARG A 195 5.48 -23.44 21.93
N ARG A 196 4.50 -23.63 22.82
CA ARG A 196 4.23 -22.70 23.93
C ARG A 196 5.04 -23.19 25.12
N GLU A 197 6.06 -22.45 25.51
CA GLU A 197 6.71 -22.64 26.81
C GLU A 197 6.73 -21.30 27.56
N HIS A 198 6.17 -21.35 28.77
CA HIS A 198 6.45 -20.53 29.96
C HIS A 198 5.68 -19.21 30.15
N LEU A 199 4.54 -19.30 30.86
CA LEU A 199 4.10 -18.27 31.80
C LEU A 199 4.27 -18.83 33.22
N ILE A 200 5.27 -18.31 33.94
CA ILE A 200 5.42 -18.46 35.38
C ILE A 200 4.51 -17.43 36.02
N ARG A 201 3.64 -17.85 36.95
CA ARG A 201 2.87 -16.95 37.82
C ARG A 201 3.68 -16.70 39.11
N PRO A 202 3.79 -15.46 39.61
CA PRO A 202 4.08 -15.23 41.02
C PRO A 202 2.80 -15.16 41.84
N THR A 203 2.92 -15.68 43.05
CA THR A 203 2.03 -15.56 44.22
C THR A 203 1.86 -14.13 44.70
#